data_AF-A0AAD8FMI1-F1
#
_entry.id   AF-A0AAD8FMI1-F1
#
_cell.length_a   1.000
_cell.length_b   1.000
_cell.length_c   1.000
_cell.angle_alpha   90.00
_cell.angle_beta   90.00
_cell.angle_gamma   90.00
#
_symmetry.space_group_name_H-M   'P 1'
#
loop_
_entity.id
_entity.type
_entity.pdbx_description
1 polymer ?
#
loop_
_entity_poly.entity_id
_entity_poly.type
_entity_poly.pdbx_seq_one_letter_code
_entity_poly.pdbx_strand_id
1 'polypeptide(L)'
;MGSFDFLDEVRRMNGRQLYYQVLNFGMIVSSALMIWKGLMVVTGSESPIVVVLSGSMEPAFHRGDLLLLTNHREEPIRVGEIVVFKIEGRDIPIVHRVLKVHEKENGTVRFLTKGDNNSVDDRGLYAKGQLWLEKKDVVGRA
;
A
#
# COMPACT_ATOMS: atom_id res chain seq x y z
N MET A 1 6.25 11.71 34.92
CA MET A 1 5.39 12.55 35.77
C MET A 1 4.02 12.78 35.12
N GLY A 2 3.41 11.75 34.50
CA GLY A 2 2.11 11.89 33.80
C GLY A 2 1.22 10.64 33.84
N SER A 3 1.72 9.50 34.34
CA SER A 3 0.92 8.27 34.50
C SER A 3 0.08 8.27 35.79
N PHE A 4 0.54 8.93 36.85
CA PHE A 4 -0.18 9.01 38.13
C PHE A 4 -1.35 10.01 38.07
N ASP A 5 -1.17 11.17 37.43
CA ASP A 5 -2.22 12.17 37.26
C ASP A 5 -3.41 11.66 36.43
N PHE A 6 -3.14 10.92 35.35
CA PHE A 6 -4.20 10.34 34.51
C PHE A 6 -5.06 9.32 35.28
N LEU A 7 -4.43 8.46 36.10
CA LEU A 7 -5.16 7.45 36.88
C LEU A 7 -6.00 8.09 37.99
N ASP A 8 -5.48 9.14 38.64
CA ASP A 8 -6.21 9.89 39.65
C ASP A 8 -7.37 10.69 39.04
N GLU A 9 -7.21 11.22 37.84
CA GLU A 9 -8.27 11.91 37.11
C GLU A 9 -9.39 10.96 36.68
N VAL A 10 -9.05 9.79 36.13
CA VAL A 10 -10.01 8.73 35.80
C VAL A 10 -10.75 8.22 37.04
N ARG A 11 -10.06 8.09 38.19
CA ARG A 11 -10.65 7.64 39.45
C ARG A 11 -11.63 8.64 40.07
N ARG A 12 -11.48 9.93 39.75
CA ARG A 12 -12.35 11.02 40.24
C ARG A 12 -13.58 11.25 39.36
N MET A 13 -13.68 10.58 38.21
CA MET A 13 -14.82 10.73 37.29
C MET A 13 -16.08 10.05 37.78
N ASN A 14 -17.21 10.73 37.61
CA ASN A 14 -18.52 10.12 37.78
C ASN A 14 -18.73 9.06 36.69
N GLY A 15 -19.42 7.95 36.99
CA GLY A 15 -19.64 6.86 36.02
C GLY A 15 -20.28 7.30 34.69
N ARG A 16 -21.12 8.35 34.72
CA ARG A 16 -21.67 9.00 33.52
C ARG A 16 -20.60 9.73 32.69
N GLN A 17 -19.69 10.45 33.34
CA GLN A 17 -18.59 11.15 32.67
C GLN A 17 -17.63 10.16 32.03
N LEU A 18 -17.28 9.09 32.75
CA LEU A 18 -16.47 8.00 32.22
C LEU A 18 -17.12 7.37 30.98
N TYR A 19 -18.43 7.11 31.01
CA TYR A 19 -19.17 6.59 29.86
C TYR A 19 -19.09 7.51 28.62
N TYR A 20 -19.33 8.82 28.78
CA TYR A 20 -19.22 9.76 27.66
C TYR A 20 -17.80 9.85 27.09
N GLN A 21 -16.77 9.78 27.94
CA GLN A 21 -15.38 9.78 27.47
C GLN A 21 -15.05 8.51 26.67
N VAL A 22 -15.50 7.34 27.14
CA VAL A 22 -15.33 6.08 26.41
C VAL A 22 -16.07 6.13 25.07
N LEU A 23 -17.29 6.67 25.04
CA LEU A 23 -18.04 6.84 23.78
C LEU A 23 -17.34 7.80 22.82
N ASN A 24 -16.89 8.96 23.28
CA ASN A 24 -16.19 9.94 22.44
C ASN A 24 -14.90 9.36 21.87
N PHE A 25 -14.11 8.68 22.70
CA PHE A 25 -12.92 7.98 22.24
C PHE A 25 -13.26 6.90 21.21
N GLY A 26 -14.29 6.08 21.49
CA GLY A 26 -14.79 5.07 20.56
C GLY A 26 -15.23 5.66 19.23
N MET A 27 -15.90 6.81 19.23
CA MET A 27 -16.31 7.51 18.00
C MET A 27 -15.10 7.99 17.20
N ILE A 28 -14.11 8.62 17.85
CA ILE A 28 -12.89 9.10 17.18
C ILE A 28 -12.15 7.95 16.51
N VAL A 29 -11.92 6.86 17.25
CA VAL A 29 -11.25 5.66 16.71
C VAL A 29 -12.05 5.06 15.56
N SER A 30 -13.37 4.93 15.71
CA SER A 30 -14.25 4.40 14.67
C SER A 30 -14.22 5.27 13.41
N SER A 31 -14.25 6.60 13.55
CA SER A 31 -14.16 7.53 12.42
C SER A 31 -12.84 7.39 11.66
N ALA A 32 -11.71 7.29 12.38
CA ALA A 32 -10.41 7.06 11.76
C ALA A 32 -10.37 5.74 10.97
N LEU A 33 -10.88 4.66 11.55
CA LEU A 33 -10.97 3.35 10.89
C LEU A 33 -11.91 3.38 9.69
N MET A 34 -13.04 4.09 9.78
CA MET A 34 -13.99 4.26 8.66
C MET A 34 -13.36 5.02 7.50
N ILE A 35 -12.59 6.09 7.77
CA ILE A 35 -11.85 6.82 6.73
C ILE A 35 -10.86 5.89 6.04
N TRP A 36 -10.07 5.13 6.81
CA TRP A 36 -9.10 4.20 6.24
C TRP A 36 -9.76 3.10 5.39
N LYS A 37 -10.82 2.46 5.91
CA LYS A 37 -11.58 1.44 5.18
C LYS A 37 -12.30 2.00 3.96
N GLY A 38 -12.85 3.21 4.07
CA GLY A 38 -13.45 3.93 2.94
C GLY A 38 -12.42 4.14 1.82
N LEU A 39 -11.20 4.56 2.18
CA LEU A 39 -10.13 4.74 1.20
C LEU A 39 -9.76 3.42 0.51
N MET A 40 -9.63 2.32 1.26
CA MET A 40 -9.37 0.98 0.68
C MET A 40 -10.46 0.56 -0.33
N VAL A 41 -11.72 0.85 -0.03
CA VAL A 41 -12.86 0.52 -0.91
C VAL A 41 -12.85 1.40 -2.16
N VAL A 42 -12.64 2.71 -2.01
CA VAL A 42 -12.63 3.66 -3.14
C VAL A 42 -11.49 3.38 -4.10
N THR A 43 -10.28 3.15 -3.59
CA THR A 43 -9.13 2.89 -4.45
C THR A 43 -9.05 1.45 -4.94
N GLY A 44 -9.79 0.54 -4.32
CA GLY A 44 -9.69 -0.91 -4.57
C GLY A 44 -8.36 -1.52 -4.14
N SER A 45 -7.51 -0.78 -3.41
CA SER A 45 -6.21 -1.25 -2.93
C SER A 45 -6.24 -1.51 -1.43
N GLU A 46 -5.60 -2.59 -0.99
CA GLU A 46 -5.41 -2.87 0.44
C GLU A 46 -4.43 -1.89 1.10
N SER A 47 -3.58 -1.25 0.31
CA SER A 47 -2.59 -0.28 0.76
C SER A 47 -2.71 0.98 -0.12
N PRO A 48 -3.72 1.82 0.12
CA PRO A 48 -3.99 2.98 -0.73
C PRO A 48 -2.91 4.08 -0.65
N ILE A 49 -2.04 4.04 0.37
CA ILE A 49 -0.95 4.98 0.55
C ILE A 49 0.31 4.19 0.89
N VAL A 50 1.36 4.37 0.10
CA VAL A 50 2.69 3.80 0.34
C VAL A 50 3.77 4.87 0.26
N VAL A 51 4.95 4.59 0.82
CA VAL A 51 6.10 5.50 0.78
C VAL A 51 7.24 4.90 -0.04
N VAL A 52 7.91 5.73 -0.82
CA VAL A 52 9.09 5.32 -1.59
C VAL A 52 10.30 5.17 -0.67
N LEU A 53 10.85 3.96 -0.61
CA LEU A 53 11.92 3.60 0.33
C LEU A 53 13.34 3.72 -0.25
N SER A 54 13.49 3.78 -1.58
CA SER A 54 14.78 3.74 -2.25
C SER A 54 14.85 4.69 -3.45
N GLY A 55 16.05 4.86 -4.03
CA GLY A 55 16.28 5.71 -5.21
C GLY A 55 16.13 4.97 -6.55
N SER A 56 15.55 3.77 -6.56
CA SER A 56 15.39 2.96 -7.79
C SER A 56 14.43 3.59 -8.81
N MET A 57 13.56 4.49 -8.36
CA MET A 57 12.57 5.18 -9.19
C MET A 57 12.96 6.61 -9.56
N GLU A 58 14.19 7.05 -9.26
CA GLU A 58 14.65 8.37 -9.70
C GLU A 58 14.79 8.42 -11.24
N PRO A 59 14.44 9.55 -11.89
CA PRO A 59 13.99 10.82 -11.30
C PRO A 59 12.47 10.93 -11.08
N ALA A 60 11.69 9.90 -11.42
CA ALA A 60 10.22 9.95 -11.34
C ALA A 60 9.72 10.07 -9.89
N PHE A 61 10.35 9.35 -8.97
CA PHE A 61 10.09 9.45 -7.53
C PHE A 61 11.37 9.46 -6.73
N HIS A 62 11.34 10.19 -5.62
CA HIS A 62 12.42 10.30 -4.65
C HIS A 62 12.05 9.59 -3.36
N ARG A 63 13.08 9.24 -2.57
CA ARG A 63 12.88 8.65 -1.24
C ARG A 63 12.05 9.58 -0.37
N GLY A 64 11.02 9.03 0.27
CA GLY A 64 10.08 9.78 1.11
C GLY A 64 8.82 10.25 0.39
N ASP A 65 8.74 10.11 -0.93
CA ASP A 65 7.51 10.43 -1.67
C ASP A 65 6.37 9.49 -1.23
N LEU A 66 5.19 10.08 -1.05
CA LEU A 66 3.95 9.35 -0.79
C LEU A 66 3.25 9.06 -2.11
N LEU A 67 2.94 7.79 -2.35
CA LEU A 67 2.19 7.35 -3.52
C LEU A 67 0.78 6.97 -3.10
N LEU A 68 -0.20 7.55 -3.80
CA LEU A 68 -1.60 7.15 -3.70
C LEU A 68 -1.85 6.04 -4.71
N LEU A 69 -2.30 4.89 -4.23
CA LEU A 69 -2.44 3.70 -5.06
C LEU A 69 -3.90 3.40 -5.38
N THR A 70 -4.16 3.04 -6.62
CA THR A 70 -5.43 2.46 -7.07
C THR A 70 -5.21 1.05 -7.62
N ASN A 71 -6.19 0.15 -7.46
CA ASN A 71 -6.09 -1.22 -7.95
C ASN A 71 -7.39 -1.72 -8.56
N HIS A 72 -7.90 -1.00 -9.55
CA HIS A 72 -9.06 -1.45 -10.32
C HIS A 72 -8.67 -2.63 -11.22
N ARG A 73 -9.17 -3.83 -10.91
CA ARG A 73 -8.78 -5.09 -11.58
C ARG A 73 -9.20 -5.17 -13.05
N GLU A 74 -10.27 -4.47 -13.40
CA GLU A 74 -10.84 -4.42 -14.75
C GLU A 74 -9.94 -3.68 -15.73
N GLU A 75 -9.12 -2.75 -15.24
CA GLU A 75 -8.23 -2.01 -16.11
C GLU A 75 -7.02 -2.86 -16.54
N PRO A 76 -6.64 -2.82 -17.83
CA PRO A 76 -5.47 -3.51 -18.32
C PRO A 76 -4.20 -2.77 -17.86
N ILE A 77 -3.18 -3.54 -17.45
CA ILE A 77 -1.86 -3.00 -17.13
C ILE A 77 -1.13 -2.70 -18.43
N ARG A 78 -0.55 -1.50 -18.56
CA ARG A 78 0.12 -1.04 -19.77
C ARG A 78 1.62 -0.82 -19.55
N VAL A 79 2.37 -0.91 -20.64
CA VAL A 79 3.80 -0.54 -20.63
C VAL A 79 3.93 0.93 -20.24
N GLY A 80 4.85 1.22 -19.32
CA GLY A 80 5.10 2.56 -18.79
C GLY A 80 4.37 2.89 -17.49
N GLU A 81 3.37 2.10 -17.08
CA GLU A 81 2.68 2.29 -15.79
C GLU A 81 3.60 1.99 -14.60
N ILE A 82 3.35 2.66 -13.47
CA ILE A 82 4.05 2.41 -12.22
C ILE A 82 3.20 1.47 -11.38
N VAL A 83 3.76 0.31 -11.05
CA VAL A 83 3.08 -0.71 -10.27
C VAL A 83 3.78 -0.92 -8.94
N VAL A 84 2.97 -1.14 -7.91
CA VAL A 84 3.41 -1.57 -6.60
C VAL A 84 3.04 -3.03 -6.44
N PHE A 85 4.04 -3.89 -6.35
CA PHE A 85 3.85 -5.34 -6.30
C PHE A 85 4.53 -5.96 -5.09
N LYS A 86 4.01 -7.09 -4.64
CA LYS A 86 4.56 -7.87 -3.54
C LYS A 86 5.07 -9.20 -4.08
N ILE A 87 6.28 -9.56 -3.69
CA ILE A 87 6.87 -10.87 -3.99
C ILE A 87 6.60 -11.79 -2.81
N GLU A 88 6.23 -13.04 -3.11
CA GLU A 88 6.04 -14.07 -2.08
C GLU A 88 7.34 -14.25 -1.26
N GLY A 89 7.20 -14.23 0.07
CA GLY A 89 8.35 -14.31 0.99
C GLY A 89 9.07 -12.98 1.25
N ARG A 90 8.59 -11.85 0.70
CA ARG A 90 9.05 -10.50 1.07
C ARG A 90 7.92 -9.69 1.70
N ASP A 91 8.23 -9.03 2.81
CA ASP A 91 7.25 -8.20 3.53
C ASP A 91 7.05 -6.83 2.89
N ILE A 92 8.12 -6.29 2.29
CA ILE A 92 8.15 -4.93 1.76
C ILE A 92 7.78 -4.95 0.26
N PRO A 93 6.73 -4.23 -0.17
CA PRO A 93 6.38 -4.11 -1.58
C PRO A 93 7.41 -3.29 -2.37
N ILE A 94 7.47 -3.54 -3.67
CA ILE A 94 8.39 -2.87 -4.60
C ILE A 94 7.58 -2.00 -5.55
N VAL A 95 8.04 -0.78 -5.77
CA VAL A 95 7.45 0.18 -6.71
C VAL A 95 8.36 0.29 -7.91
N HIS A 96 7.94 -0.19 -9.08
CA HIS A 96 8.73 -0.09 -10.31
C HIS A 96 7.85 0.10 -11.56
N ARG A 97 8.47 0.50 -12.68
CA ARG A 97 7.76 0.74 -13.94
C ARG A 97 7.62 -0.54 -14.76
N VAL A 98 6.45 -0.72 -15.37
CA VAL A 98 6.20 -1.80 -16.32
C VAL A 98 7.01 -1.58 -17.59
N LEU A 99 7.96 -2.48 -17.83
CA LEU A 99 8.85 -2.46 -18.99
C LEU A 99 8.24 -3.20 -20.19
N LYS A 100 7.57 -4.34 -19.95
CA LYS A 100 6.95 -5.16 -20.99
C LYS A 100 5.68 -5.82 -20.47
N VAL A 101 4.67 -5.92 -21.33
CA VAL A 101 3.42 -6.63 -21.07
C VAL A 101 3.27 -7.73 -22.13
N HIS A 102 2.88 -8.92 -21.70
CA HIS A 102 2.54 -10.06 -22.54
C HIS A 102 1.12 -10.51 -22.19
N GLU A 103 0.23 -10.41 -23.16
CA GLU A 103 -1.13 -10.88 -23.05
C GLU A 103 -1.26 -12.20 -23.82
N LYS A 104 -1.74 -13.23 -23.14
CA LYS A 104 -2.03 -14.53 -23.76
C LYS A 104 -3.49 -14.58 -24.21
N GLU A 105 -3.78 -15.40 -25.24
CA GLU A 105 -5.13 -15.61 -25.77
C GLU A 105 -6.15 -16.08 -24.72
N ASN A 106 -5.69 -16.70 -23.63
CA ASN A 106 -6.53 -17.11 -22.50
C ASN A 106 -6.82 -15.97 -21.50
N GLY A 107 -6.49 -14.72 -21.83
CA GLY A 107 -6.68 -13.54 -20.98
C GLY A 107 -5.64 -13.40 -19.85
N THR A 108 -4.62 -14.26 -19.79
CA THR A 108 -3.56 -14.13 -18.78
C THR A 108 -2.60 -13.00 -19.15
N VAL A 109 -2.52 -11.99 -18.29
CA VAL A 109 -1.58 -10.87 -18.43
C VAL A 109 -0.35 -11.11 -17.57
N ARG A 110 0.83 -11.07 -18.21
CA ARG A 110 2.13 -11.17 -17.57
C ARG A 110 2.97 -9.95 -17.89
N PHE A 111 3.71 -9.45 -16.92
CA PHE A 111 4.51 -8.24 -17.15
C PHE A 111 5.87 -8.29 -16.45
N LEU A 112 6.80 -7.53 -17.01
CA LEU A 112 8.14 -7.34 -16.50
C LEU A 112 8.27 -5.91 -16.01
N THR A 113 8.86 -5.74 -14.85
CA THR A 113 9.09 -4.44 -14.22
C THR A 113 10.57 -4.12 -14.18
N LYS A 114 10.87 -2.83 -14.05
CA LYS A 114 12.21 -2.28 -13.85
C LYS A 114 12.10 -0.94 -13.12
N GLY A 115 12.97 -0.72 -12.13
CA GLY A 115 13.16 0.61 -11.56
C GLY A 115 13.77 1.58 -12.58
N ASP A 116 13.25 2.81 -12.64
CA ASP A 116 13.69 3.81 -13.61
C ASP A 116 15.22 4.04 -13.58
N ASN A 117 15.81 4.05 -12.39
CA ASN A 117 17.24 4.24 -12.15
C ASN A 117 18.06 2.93 -12.11
N ASN A 118 17.44 1.76 -12.30
CA ASN A 118 18.17 0.49 -12.28
C ASN A 118 18.84 0.22 -13.64
N SER A 119 19.95 -0.54 -13.68
CA SER A 119 20.59 -0.94 -14.95
C SER A 119 20.00 -2.21 -15.55
N VAL A 120 19.33 -3.03 -14.73
CA VAL A 120 18.76 -4.32 -15.07
C VAL A 120 17.28 -4.37 -14.73
N ASP A 121 16.56 -5.33 -15.32
CA ASP A 121 15.16 -5.62 -14.98
C ASP A 121 15.02 -6.39 -13.67
N ASP A 122 13.78 -6.51 -13.18
CA ASP A 122 13.51 -7.05 -11.85
C ASP A 122 13.43 -8.59 -11.79
N ARG A 123 13.79 -9.32 -12.86
CA ARG A 123 13.74 -10.79 -12.84
C ARG A 123 14.55 -11.41 -11.71
N GLY A 124 15.67 -10.80 -11.35
CA GLY A 124 16.50 -11.23 -10.23
C GLY A 124 15.87 -10.98 -8.85
N LEU A 125 14.84 -10.14 -8.79
CA LEU A 125 14.12 -9.82 -7.54
C LEU A 125 12.93 -10.75 -7.30
N TYR A 126 12.32 -11.29 -8.36
CA TYR A 126 11.13 -12.13 -8.28
C TYR A 126 11.36 -13.44 -7.49
N ALA A 127 10.26 -14.14 -7.19
CA ALA A 127 10.33 -15.43 -6.53
C ALA A 127 11.10 -16.45 -7.39
N LYS A 128 11.64 -17.49 -6.75
CA LYS A 128 12.43 -18.52 -7.44
C LYS A 128 11.61 -19.18 -8.57
N GLY A 129 12.11 -19.11 -9.79
CA GLY A 129 11.43 -19.66 -10.99
C GLY A 129 10.37 -18.73 -11.59
N GLN A 130 10.14 -17.55 -11.02
CA GLN A 130 9.26 -16.54 -11.56
C GLN A 130 10.03 -15.60 -12.50
N LEU A 131 9.60 -15.51 -13.76
CA LEU A 131 10.19 -14.60 -14.76
C LEU A 131 9.29 -13.40 -15.09
N TRP A 132 8.04 -13.45 -14.66
CA TRP A 132 7.00 -12.47 -14.96
C TRP A 132 6.10 -12.30 -13.74
N LEU A 133 5.63 -11.08 -13.53
CA LEU A 133 4.58 -10.78 -12.56
C LEU A 133 3.22 -10.99 -13.21
N GLU A 134 2.23 -11.33 -12.39
CA GLU A 134 0.82 -11.45 -12.78
C GLU A 134 -0.02 -10.42 -12.01
N LYS A 135 -1.26 -10.17 -12.45
CA LYS A 135 -2.15 -9.18 -11.79
C LYS A 135 -2.34 -9.43 -10.28
N LYS A 136 -2.25 -10.69 -9.83
CA LYS A 136 -2.37 -11.07 -8.41
C LYS A 136 -1.23 -10.54 -7.53
N ASP A 137 -0.07 -10.26 -8.13
CA ASP A 137 1.12 -9.79 -7.41
C ASP A 137 1.04 -8.26 -7.16
N VAL A 138 0.12 -7.57 -7.85
CA VAL A 138 -0.05 -6.11 -7.79
C VAL A 138 -0.93 -5.71 -6.61
N VAL A 139 -0.37 -4.88 -5.73
CA VAL A 139 -1.06 -4.25 -4.60
C VAL A 139 -1.79 -2.99 -5.06
N GLY A 140 -1.19 -2.25 -6.00
CA GLY A 140 -1.80 -1.08 -6.62
C GLY A 140 -0.91 -0.43 -7.67
N ARG A 141 -1.42 0.65 -8.24
CA ARG A 141 -0.84 1.43 -9.34
C ARG A 141 -0.77 2.90 -8.91
N ALA A 142 0.33 3.57 -9.26
CA ALA A 142 0.59 4.98 -8.94
C ALA A 142 0.53 5.83 -10.21
#